data_AF-A0A1A7Z586-F1
#
_entry.id   AF-A0A1A7Z586-F1
#
_cell.length_a   1.000
_cell.length_b   1.000
_cell.length_c   1.000
_cell.angle_alpha   90.00
_cell.angle_beta   90.00
_cell.angle_gamma   90.00
#
_symmetry.space_group_name_H-M   'P 1'
#
loop_
_entity.id
_entity.type
_entity.pdbx_description
1 polymer ?
#
loop_
_entity_poly.entity_id
_entity_poly.type
_entity_poly.pdbx_seq_one_letter_code
_entity_poly.pdbx_strand_id
1 'polypeptide(L)'
;PSNPVYSDPVLESIDVRQIYDKFSEKKGGLKELYEKGPHNAFFLVKFWADLSSEVEEASDAFYLVSSQYSGTENITISVSTKVCSFGKQVVEKVETEYAHLEGGKYVFRIHRSPMCEYMINFIHKL
;
A
#
# COMPACT_ATOMS: atom_id res chain seq x y z
N PRO A 1 19.47 -4.95 -17.96
CA PRO A 1 18.21 -5.69 -18.14
C PRO A 1 18.08 -6.80 -17.07
N SER A 2 17.51 -6.48 -15.92
CA SER A 2 17.17 -7.48 -14.90
C SER A 2 15.82 -8.11 -15.26
N ASN A 3 15.87 -9.26 -15.93
CA ASN A 3 14.72 -10.18 -16.01
C ASN A 3 14.41 -10.67 -14.59
N PRO A 4 13.15 -10.61 -14.11
CA PRO A 4 12.79 -11.37 -12.92
C PRO A 4 12.75 -12.85 -13.31
N VAL A 5 13.60 -13.64 -12.67
CA VAL A 5 13.64 -15.09 -12.83
C VAL A 5 12.35 -15.64 -12.22
N TYR A 6 11.62 -16.45 -13.00
CA TYR A 6 10.36 -17.12 -12.64
C TYR A 6 10.61 -18.27 -11.63
N SER A 7 11.33 -17.97 -10.54
CA SER A 7 11.76 -18.91 -9.50
C SER A 7 11.26 -18.52 -8.12
N ASP A 8 10.37 -17.54 -8.03
CA ASP A 8 9.79 -17.12 -6.76
C ASP A 8 8.92 -18.24 -6.18
N PRO A 9 9.05 -18.53 -4.88
CA PRO A 9 8.19 -19.50 -4.22
C PRO A 9 6.73 -19.06 -4.29
N VAL A 10 5.82 -20.04 -4.33
CA VAL A 10 4.37 -19.77 -4.29
C VAL A 10 4.05 -19.07 -2.98
N LEU A 11 3.28 -17.98 -3.06
CA LEU A 11 2.83 -17.24 -1.87
C LEU A 11 1.92 -18.12 -1.01
N GLU A 12 2.14 -18.07 0.29
CA GLU A 12 1.23 -18.67 1.27
C GLU A 12 -0.16 -18.01 1.19
N SER A 13 -1.21 -18.80 1.41
CA SER A 13 -2.58 -18.32 1.41
C SER A 13 -3.12 -18.18 2.82
N ILE A 14 -3.96 -17.18 3.02
CA ILE A 14 -4.71 -16.95 4.26
C ILE A 14 -6.20 -16.83 3.92
N ASP A 15 -7.03 -17.36 4.81
CA ASP A 15 -8.46 -17.12 4.75
C ASP A 15 -8.77 -15.66 5.14
N VAL A 16 -9.28 -14.88 4.19
CA VAL A 16 -9.62 -13.47 4.36
C VAL A 16 -10.58 -13.22 5.55
N ARG A 17 -11.39 -14.21 5.94
CA ARG A 17 -12.30 -14.11 7.09
C ARG A 17 -11.55 -13.90 8.42
N GLN A 18 -10.29 -14.32 8.49
CA GLN A 18 -9.45 -14.16 9.69
C GLN A 18 -9.01 -12.72 9.94
N ILE A 19 -9.13 -11.84 8.93
CA ILE A 19 -8.65 -10.45 9.01
C ILE A 19 -9.75 -9.41 8.84
N TYR A 20 -11.01 -9.80 8.61
CA TYR A 20 -12.10 -8.83 8.39
C TYR A 20 -12.22 -7.80 9.53
N ASP A 21 -12.05 -8.23 10.78
CA ASP A 21 -12.16 -7.35 11.95
C ASP A 21 -11.01 -6.32 12.06
N LYS A 22 -9.94 -6.48 11.26
CA LYS A 22 -8.80 -5.55 11.20
C LYS A 22 -8.99 -4.43 10.17
N PHE A 23 -9.95 -4.56 9.26
CA PHE A 23 -10.22 -3.59 8.19
C PHE A 23 -11.63 -3.02 8.32
N SER A 24 -11.89 -1.92 7.59
CA SER A 24 -13.20 -1.28 7.58
C SER A 24 -14.31 -2.24 7.13
N GLU A 25 -15.37 -2.36 7.94
CA GLU A 25 -16.60 -3.09 7.61
C GLU A 25 -17.67 -2.20 6.94
N LYS A 26 -17.40 -0.89 6.78
CA LYS A 26 -18.31 0.03 6.10
C LYS A 26 -18.38 -0.27 4.60
N LYS A 27 -19.35 0.35 3.91
CA LYS A 27 -19.45 0.31 2.44
C LYS A 27 -18.11 0.65 1.79
N GLY A 28 -17.67 -0.17 0.84
CA GLY A 28 -16.34 -0.11 0.24
C GLY A 28 -15.22 -0.69 1.12
N GLY A 29 -15.57 -1.49 2.13
CA GLY A 29 -14.66 -2.20 3.01
C GLY A 29 -14.11 -3.51 2.41
N LEU A 30 -13.20 -4.17 3.12
CA LEU A 30 -12.47 -5.33 2.61
C LEU A 30 -13.41 -6.46 2.16
N LYS A 31 -14.45 -6.76 2.95
CA LYS A 31 -15.41 -7.83 2.63
C LYS A 31 -16.13 -7.55 1.31
N GLU A 32 -16.71 -6.36 1.15
CA GLU A 32 -17.44 -5.97 -0.06
C GLU A 32 -16.51 -5.96 -1.30
N LEU A 33 -15.28 -5.44 -1.14
CA LEU A 33 -14.30 -5.43 -2.21
C LEU A 33 -13.90 -6.85 -2.62
N TYR A 34 -13.64 -7.73 -1.66
CA TYR A 34 -13.26 -9.11 -1.92
C TYR A 34 -14.39 -9.88 -2.61
N GLU A 35 -15.64 -9.74 -2.13
CA GLU A 35 -16.83 -10.35 -2.74
C GLU A 35 -17.08 -9.86 -4.17
N LYS A 36 -16.75 -8.59 -4.47
CA LYS A 36 -16.84 -8.02 -5.82
C LYS A 36 -15.73 -8.54 -6.75
N GLY A 37 -14.54 -8.77 -6.20
CA GLY A 37 -13.40 -9.30 -6.93
C GLY A 37 -12.72 -8.29 -7.89
N PRO A 38 -11.74 -8.77 -8.68
CA PRO A 38 -11.31 -10.18 -8.80
C PRO A 38 -10.47 -10.67 -7.61
N HIS A 39 -10.65 -11.93 -7.17
CA HIS A 39 -10.01 -12.44 -5.94
C HIS A 39 -8.48 -12.53 -6.02
N ASN A 40 -7.91 -12.72 -7.21
CA ASN A 40 -6.46 -12.79 -7.43
C ASN A 40 -5.74 -11.42 -7.33
N ALA A 41 -6.48 -10.33 -7.09
CA ALA A 41 -5.93 -9.01 -6.86
C ALA A 41 -5.76 -8.67 -5.36
N PHE A 42 -6.05 -9.62 -4.45
CA PHE A 42 -5.98 -9.40 -3.01
C PHE A 42 -4.75 -10.07 -2.40
N PHE A 43 -3.97 -9.28 -1.66
CA PHE A 43 -2.74 -9.72 -1.01
C PHE A 43 -2.73 -9.22 0.44
N LEU A 44 -2.15 -10.02 1.34
CA LEU A 44 -1.83 -9.60 2.70
C LEU A 44 -0.31 -9.57 2.85
N VAL A 45 0.21 -8.41 3.24
CA VAL A 45 1.64 -8.23 3.54
C VAL A 45 1.79 -8.01 5.04
N LYS A 46 2.59 -8.85 5.70
CA LYS A 46 2.97 -8.68 7.11
C LYS A 46 4.35 -8.04 7.17
N PHE A 47 4.42 -6.82 7.70
CA PHE A 47 5.68 -6.13 7.90
C PHE A 47 6.27 -6.39 9.29
N TRP A 48 7.59 -6.49 9.33
CA TRP A 48 8.38 -6.21 10.52
C TRP A 48 9.07 -4.86 10.26
N ALA A 49 8.54 -3.81 10.86
CA ALA A 49 9.07 -2.46 10.66
C ALA A 49 10.39 -2.30 11.43
N ASP A 50 11.42 -1.80 10.76
CA ASP A 50 12.65 -1.39 11.41
C ASP A 50 12.45 0.01 12.01
N LEU A 51 12.56 0.09 13.34
CA LEU A 51 12.43 1.31 14.12
C LEU A 51 13.72 1.64 14.87
N SER A 52 14.84 0.97 14.57
CA SER A 52 16.11 1.23 15.27
C SER A 52 16.79 2.52 14.83
N SER A 53 16.20 3.27 13.91
CA SER A 53 16.78 4.54 13.45
C SER A 53 16.81 5.53 14.60
N GLU A 54 18.00 5.96 14.97
CA GLU A 54 18.22 7.20 15.70
C GLU A 54 17.90 8.36 14.74
N VAL A 55 16.63 8.53 14.39
CA VAL A 55 16.17 9.82 13.89
C VAL A 55 16.33 10.74 15.08
N GLU A 56 17.53 11.31 15.23
CA GLU A 56 17.80 12.38 16.19
C GLU A 56 16.63 13.36 16.09
N GLU A 57 16.29 14.03 17.19
CA GLU A 57 15.30 15.11 17.28
C GLU A 57 15.62 16.31 16.35
N ALA A 58 16.43 16.11 15.31
CA ALA A 58 16.53 16.93 14.13
C ALA A 58 15.13 17.16 13.55
N SER A 59 14.61 18.34 13.85
CA SER A 59 13.35 18.95 13.41
C SER A 59 13.05 18.94 11.90
N ASP A 60 13.86 18.26 11.07
CA ASP A 60 13.82 18.29 9.59
C ASP A 60 13.74 16.90 8.92
N ALA A 61 13.41 15.84 9.67
CA ALA A 61 13.24 14.51 9.07
C ALA A 61 12.01 14.44 8.14
N PHE A 62 12.21 13.90 6.93
CA PHE A 62 11.14 13.70 5.95
C PHE A 62 10.59 12.27 6.00
N TYR A 63 9.30 12.13 6.34
CA TYR A 63 8.57 10.85 6.34
C TYR A 63 7.87 10.65 5.01
N LEU A 64 8.35 9.70 4.21
CA LEU A 64 7.95 9.56 2.80
C LEU A 64 7.59 8.12 2.46
N VAL A 65 6.63 7.98 1.56
CA VAL A 65 6.25 6.72 0.91
C VAL A 65 6.51 6.87 -0.58
N SER A 66 7.16 5.88 -1.18
CA SER A 66 7.25 5.77 -2.64
C SER A 66 6.73 4.42 -3.08
N SER A 67 5.94 4.41 -4.14
CA SER A 67 5.44 3.18 -4.74
C SER A 67 5.54 3.24 -6.26
N GLN A 68 5.74 2.08 -6.87
CA GLN A 68 5.78 1.92 -8.31
C GLN A 68 4.90 0.74 -8.70
N TYR A 69 4.09 0.94 -9.73
CA TYR A 69 3.23 -0.08 -10.33
C TYR A 69 3.55 -0.21 -11.80
N SER A 70 3.23 -1.36 -12.39
CA SER A 70 3.38 -1.57 -13.84
C SER A 70 2.24 -2.41 -14.39
N GLY A 71 1.79 -2.08 -15.60
CA GLY A 71 0.74 -2.81 -16.32
C GLY A 71 0.98 -2.85 -17.82
N THR A 72 0.07 -3.53 -18.51
CA THR A 72 0.08 -3.68 -19.98
C THR A 72 -0.77 -2.64 -20.70
N GLU A 73 -1.57 -1.87 -19.96
CA GLU A 73 -2.55 -0.94 -20.53
C GLU A 73 -2.25 0.52 -20.18
N ASN A 74 -2.55 1.42 -21.13
CA ASN A 74 -2.47 2.86 -20.94
C ASN A 74 -3.74 3.37 -20.23
N ILE A 75 -3.77 3.23 -18.91
CA ILE A 75 -4.91 3.65 -18.09
C ILE A 75 -4.49 4.75 -17.11
N THR A 76 -5.47 5.39 -16.49
CA THR A 76 -5.26 6.21 -15.29
C THR A 76 -5.62 5.35 -14.08
N ILE A 77 -4.75 5.31 -13.07
CA ILE A 77 -5.03 4.59 -11.82
C ILE A 77 -5.36 5.56 -10.70
N SER A 78 -6.19 5.11 -9.76
CA SER A 78 -6.42 5.79 -8.49
C SER A 78 -6.01 4.85 -7.36
N VAL A 79 -5.06 5.29 -6.54
CA VAL A 79 -4.50 4.54 -5.42
C VAL A 79 -5.07 5.11 -4.14
N SER A 80 -5.95 4.34 -3.48
CA SER A 80 -6.49 4.68 -2.15
C SER A 80 -5.71 3.92 -1.07
N THR A 81 -5.04 4.68 -0.19
CA THR A 81 -4.35 4.18 0.99
C THR A 81 -5.13 4.55 2.24
N LYS A 82 -5.65 3.54 2.94
CA LYS A 82 -6.49 3.72 4.14
C LYS A 82 -5.76 3.22 5.37
N VAL A 83 -5.65 4.08 6.38
CA VAL A 83 -5.13 3.69 7.70
C VAL A 83 -6.32 3.33 8.58
N CYS A 84 -6.25 2.15 9.19
CA CYS A 84 -7.29 1.64 10.09
C CYS A 84 -6.77 1.52 11.52
N SER A 85 -7.61 1.87 12.50
CA SER A 85 -7.37 1.62 13.93
C SER A 85 -8.57 0.86 14.50
N PHE A 86 -8.32 -0.30 15.11
CA PHE A 86 -9.38 -1.22 15.60
C PHE A 86 -10.48 -1.48 14.56
N GLY A 87 -10.10 -1.79 13.32
CA GLY A 87 -11.04 -2.08 12.22
C GLY A 87 -11.78 -0.86 11.66
N LYS A 88 -11.46 0.38 12.11
CA LYS A 88 -12.11 1.61 11.63
C LYS A 88 -11.15 2.45 10.81
N GLN A 89 -11.58 2.91 9.63
CA GLN A 89 -10.83 3.88 8.83
C GLN A 89 -10.67 5.20 9.62
N VAL A 90 -9.42 5.66 9.75
CA VAL A 90 -9.05 6.90 10.44
C VAL A 90 -8.67 7.98 9.43
N VAL A 91 -7.85 7.62 8.44
CA VAL A 91 -7.44 8.51 7.35
C VAL A 91 -7.40 7.74 6.04
N GLU A 92 -7.67 8.45 4.94
CA GLU A 92 -7.56 7.96 3.58
C GLU A 92 -6.80 8.98 2.74
N LYS A 93 -5.82 8.50 1.98
CA LYS A 93 -5.11 9.27 0.97
C LYS A 93 -5.43 8.66 -0.39
N VAL A 94 -5.93 9.48 -1.31
CA VAL A 94 -6.23 9.07 -2.68
C VAL A 94 -5.29 9.82 -3.62
N GLU A 95 -4.52 9.07 -4.40
CA GLU A 95 -3.55 9.58 -5.36
C GLU A 95 -3.92 9.08 -6.76
N THR A 96 -3.90 9.97 -7.75
CA THR A 96 -4.24 9.64 -9.15
C THR A 96 -2.97 9.68 -9.97
N GLU A 97 -2.64 8.57 -10.61
CA GLU A 97 -1.41 8.42 -11.39
C GLU A 97 -1.71 8.10 -12.84
N TYR A 98 -0.87 8.62 -13.72
CA TYR A 98 -0.95 8.45 -15.16
C TYR A 98 0.14 7.51 -15.66
N ALA A 99 -0.19 6.74 -16.69
CA ALA A 99 0.73 5.77 -17.28
C ALA A 99 1.88 6.45 -18.03
N HIS A 100 3.10 5.97 -17.80
CA HIS A 100 4.29 6.30 -18.59
C HIS A 100 4.83 5.05 -19.29
N LEU A 101 5.02 5.11 -20.61
CA LEU A 101 5.55 3.97 -21.37
C LEU A 101 7.07 3.86 -21.18
N GLU A 102 7.51 2.79 -20.53
CA GLU A 102 8.93 2.49 -20.29
C GLU A 102 9.22 1.01 -20.54
N GLY A 103 10.19 0.71 -21.40
CA GLY A 103 10.59 -0.68 -21.68
C GLY A 103 9.45 -1.58 -22.19
N GLY A 104 8.48 -1.00 -22.91
CA GLY A 104 7.32 -1.73 -23.44
C GLY A 104 6.21 -2.01 -22.42
N LYS A 105 6.27 -1.43 -21.22
CA LYS A 105 5.23 -1.51 -20.18
C LYS A 105 4.79 -0.12 -19.76
N TYR A 106 3.57 0.00 -19.26
CA TYR A 106 3.10 1.23 -18.64
C TYR A 106 3.46 1.22 -17.16
N VAL A 107 4.14 2.26 -16.71
CA VAL A 107 4.66 2.43 -15.34
C VAL A 107 3.95 3.60 -14.68
N PHE A 108 3.63 3.45 -13.40
CA PHE A 108 2.99 4.45 -12.55
C PHE A 108 3.85 4.67 -11.32
N ARG A 109 4.11 5.92 -10.93
CA ARG A 109 5.03 6.25 -9.83
C ARG A 109 4.47 7.30 -8.89
N ILE A 110 4.21 6.90 -7.66
CA ILE A 110 4.00 7.83 -6.55
C ILE A 110 5.37 8.02 -5.90
N HIS A 111 6.02 9.17 -6.13
CA HIS A 111 7.39 9.42 -5.67
C HIS A 111 7.43 10.38 -4.50
N ARG A 112 8.12 9.99 -3.42
CA ARG A 112 8.34 10.82 -2.22
C ARG A 112 7.05 11.43 -1.67
N SER A 113 5.99 10.64 -1.68
CA SER A 113 4.68 11.05 -1.19
C SER A 113 4.74 11.22 0.34
N PRO A 114 4.42 12.41 0.88
CA PRO A 114 4.56 12.67 2.30
C PRO A 114 3.56 11.84 3.11
N MET A 115 4.03 11.26 4.21
CA MET A 115 3.15 10.67 5.22
C MET A 115 2.28 11.77 5.85
N CYS A 116 1.05 11.42 6.23
CA CYS A 116 0.20 12.35 6.96
C CYS A 116 0.66 12.48 8.42
N GLU A 117 0.31 13.59 9.05
CA GLU A 117 0.67 13.90 10.44
C GLU A 117 0.27 12.78 11.42
N TYR A 118 -0.88 12.13 11.19
CA TYR A 118 -1.32 10.98 11.98
C TYR A 118 -0.29 9.84 11.99
N MET A 119 0.27 9.50 10.83
CA MET A 119 1.27 8.42 10.72
C MET A 119 2.61 8.81 11.32
N ILE A 120 3.02 10.07 11.13
CA ILE A 120 4.26 10.60 11.69
C ILE A 120 4.19 10.56 13.23
N ASN A 121 3.11 11.11 13.79
CA ASN A 121 2.87 11.09 15.23
C ASN A 121 2.71 9.66 15.79
N PHE A 122 2.23 8.71 15.00
CA PHE A 122 2.16 7.31 15.40
C PHE A 122 3.55 6.70 15.53
N ILE A 123 4.44 6.91 14.56
CA ILE A 123 5.83 6.43 14.59
C ILE A 123 6.57 6.97 15.82
N HIS A 124 6.39 8.26 16.15
CA HIS A 124 7.01 8.87 17.34
C HIS A 124 6.50 8.33 18.67
N LYS A 125 5.38 7.61 18.70
CA LYS A 125 4.75 7.10 19.93
C LYS A 125 4.86 5.59 20.11
N LEU A 126 5.41 4.88 19.12
CA LEU A 126 5.67 3.42 19.20
C LEU A 126 6.84 3.13 20.13
#